data_AF-A0A9E6ZZA5-F1
#
_entry.id   AF-A0A9E6ZZA5-F1
#
_cell.length_a   1.000
_cell.length_b   1.000
_cell.length_c   1.000
_cell.angle_alpha   90.00
_cell.angle_beta   90.00
_cell.angle_gamma   90.00
#
_symmetry.space_group_name_H-M   'P 1'
#
loop_
_entity.id
_entity.type
_entity.pdbx_description
1 polymer ?
#
loop_
_entity_poly.entity_id
_entity_poly.type
_entity_poly.pdbx_seq_one_letter_code
_entity_poly.pdbx_strand_id
1 'polypeptide(L)'
;MNTKINHQFTPTQVFHRLQAGILPGDHKIEMFGIRETRKVYFSQNGEIKPLSKLPKELMDQLIEQLLSDNVALRDLKDLTTEKMLEEYAFCLYGTADSDADFTDSGDLKGSENFRCGDNCKCLRWKTKKVLINNKHLTRHKINILDAISTGLTDKEIAEKFHISESTLNTHKKELFDYFKVKSSRELISKAIKKNILQ
;
A
#
# COMPACT_ATOMS: atom_id res chain seq x y z
N MET A 1 -33.94 -25.26 38.11
CA MET A 1 -33.53 -23.89 37.78
C MET A 1 -32.30 -23.97 36.88
N ASN A 2 -32.45 -23.73 35.58
CA ASN A 2 -31.36 -23.78 34.60
C ASN A 2 -30.67 -22.42 34.54
N THR A 3 -29.47 -22.33 35.09
CA THR A 3 -28.58 -21.18 34.91
C THR A 3 -27.91 -21.28 33.55
N LYS A 4 -28.39 -20.50 32.57
CA LYS A 4 -27.70 -20.29 31.30
C LYS A 4 -26.43 -19.48 31.57
N ILE A 5 -25.28 -20.10 31.38
CA ILE A 5 -23.99 -19.40 31.36
C ILE A 5 -23.88 -18.72 29.99
N ASN A 6 -24.05 -17.40 29.98
CA ASN A 6 -23.72 -16.57 28.82
C ASN A 6 -22.20 -16.49 28.69
N HIS A 7 -21.62 -17.29 27.79
CA HIS A 7 -20.27 -17.03 27.33
C HIS A 7 -20.30 -15.81 26.41
N GLN A 8 -20.00 -14.64 26.99
CA GLN A 8 -19.56 -13.49 26.21
C GLN A 8 -18.23 -13.87 25.55
N PHE A 9 -18.25 -14.02 24.22
CA PHE A 9 -17.05 -14.08 23.42
C PHE A 9 -16.33 -12.72 23.53
N THR A 10 -15.31 -12.66 24.38
CA THR A 10 -14.27 -11.63 24.23
C THR A 10 -13.55 -11.92 22.92
N PRO A 11 -13.38 -10.96 21.99
CA PRO A 11 -12.70 -11.21 20.72
C PRO A 11 -11.24 -11.53 21.00
N THR A 12 -10.98 -12.83 21.06
CA THR A 12 -9.69 -13.46 21.30
C THR A 12 -8.73 -13.00 20.20
N GLN A 13 -7.50 -12.74 20.61
CA GLN A 13 -6.36 -12.40 19.77
C GLN A 13 -6.40 -13.17 18.43
N VAL A 14 -6.64 -12.45 17.33
CA VAL A 14 -6.56 -12.98 15.98
C VAL A 14 -5.10 -13.40 15.74
N PHE A 15 -4.81 -14.70 15.77
CA PHE A 15 -3.44 -15.24 15.64
C PHE A 15 -2.83 -14.95 14.26
N HIS A 16 -3.65 -14.95 13.21
CA HIS A 16 -3.25 -14.62 11.84
C HIS A 16 -4.33 -13.75 11.19
N ARG A 17 -3.93 -12.64 10.58
CA ARG A 17 -4.81 -11.85 9.73
C ARG A 17 -4.81 -12.47 8.34
N LEU A 18 -5.96 -13.00 7.94
CA LEU A 18 -6.15 -13.54 6.60
C LEU A 18 -6.28 -12.39 5.60
N GLN A 19 -5.93 -12.66 4.35
CA GLN A 19 -6.19 -11.76 3.25
C GLN A 19 -7.69 -11.45 3.17
N ALA A 20 -8.06 -10.19 2.92
CA ALA A 20 -9.47 -9.84 2.80
C ALA A 20 -10.13 -10.52 1.59
N GLY A 21 -11.40 -10.86 1.71
CA GLY A 21 -12.17 -11.50 0.64
C GLY A 21 -11.89 -12.99 0.42
N ILE A 22 -10.96 -13.62 1.17
CA ILE A 22 -10.60 -15.04 0.98
C ILE A 22 -11.56 -16.02 1.67
N LEU A 23 -12.45 -15.54 2.53
CA LEU A 23 -13.44 -16.39 3.21
C LEU A 23 -14.81 -16.28 2.54
N PRO A 24 -15.58 -17.38 2.47
CA PRO A 24 -16.99 -17.31 2.11
C PRO A 24 -17.76 -16.37 3.03
N GLY A 25 -18.61 -15.51 2.46
CA GLY A 25 -19.36 -14.48 3.16
C GLY A 25 -18.59 -13.17 3.43
N ASP A 26 -17.30 -13.08 3.09
CA ASP A 26 -16.57 -11.81 3.15
C ASP A 26 -16.86 -10.99 1.89
N HIS A 27 -17.62 -9.90 2.05
CA HIS A 27 -18.01 -9.03 0.94
C HIS A 27 -16.97 -7.97 0.60
N LYS A 28 -15.95 -7.80 1.47
CA LYS A 28 -14.79 -6.95 1.18
C LYS A 28 -14.02 -7.47 -0.02
N ILE A 29 -13.35 -6.57 -0.70
CA ILE A 29 -12.51 -6.90 -1.85
C ILE A 29 -11.08 -6.47 -1.57
N GLU A 30 -10.15 -7.40 -1.73
CA GLU A 30 -8.72 -7.13 -1.80
C GLU A 30 -8.25 -7.33 -3.23
N MET A 31 -7.70 -6.30 -3.86
CA MET A 31 -6.97 -6.42 -5.10
C MET A 31 -5.50 -6.74 -4.80
N PHE A 32 -4.86 -7.48 -5.70
CA PHE A 32 -3.43 -7.77 -5.61
C PHE A 32 -2.84 -8.01 -6.99
N GLY A 33 -1.55 -7.72 -7.11
CA GLY A 33 -0.85 -7.69 -8.40
C GLY A 33 0.19 -8.80 -8.56
N ILE A 34 0.29 -9.37 -9.75
CA ILE A 34 1.40 -10.25 -10.14
C ILE A 34 2.52 -9.39 -10.73
N ARG A 35 3.69 -9.33 -10.08
CA ARG A 35 4.77 -8.39 -10.44
C ARG A 35 5.29 -8.55 -11.87
N GLU A 36 5.44 -9.80 -12.32
CA GLU A 36 6.01 -10.15 -13.62
C GLU A 36 5.09 -9.73 -14.76
N THR A 37 3.79 -9.91 -14.58
CA THR A 37 2.78 -9.68 -15.62
C THR A 37 2.06 -8.34 -15.47
N ARG A 38 2.17 -7.72 -14.29
CA ARG A 38 1.45 -6.52 -13.84
C ARG A 38 -0.07 -6.65 -13.92
N LYS A 39 -0.58 -7.89 -13.97
CA LYS A 39 -2.02 -8.18 -13.91
C LYS A 39 -2.52 -8.12 -12.47
N VAL A 40 -3.71 -7.59 -12.31
CA VAL A 40 -4.42 -7.47 -11.05
C VAL A 40 -5.52 -8.50 -10.98
N TYR A 41 -5.60 -9.14 -9.82
CA TYR A 41 -6.69 -10.01 -9.40
C TYR A 41 -7.31 -9.43 -8.16
N PHE A 42 -8.49 -9.91 -7.80
CA PHE A 42 -9.10 -9.59 -6.54
C PHE A 42 -9.69 -10.83 -5.87
N SER A 43 -9.64 -10.87 -4.54
CA SER A 43 -10.35 -11.84 -3.72
C SER A 43 -11.65 -11.26 -3.19
N GLN A 44 -12.73 -12.03 -3.30
CA GLN A 44 -14.03 -11.73 -2.69
C GLN A 44 -14.80 -13.03 -2.48
N ASN A 45 -15.46 -13.18 -1.33
CA ASN A 45 -16.32 -14.32 -1.02
C ASN A 45 -15.64 -15.70 -1.23
N GLY A 46 -14.33 -15.78 -0.97
CA GLY A 46 -13.55 -17.02 -1.13
C GLY A 46 -13.12 -17.35 -2.56
N GLU A 47 -13.34 -16.45 -3.52
CA GLU A 47 -12.94 -16.62 -4.91
C GLU A 47 -11.90 -15.58 -5.32
N ILE A 48 -11.00 -15.95 -6.23
CA ILE A 48 -10.06 -15.05 -6.88
C ILE A 48 -10.50 -14.84 -8.33
N LYS A 49 -10.64 -13.58 -8.75
CA LYS A 49 -11.09 -13.18 -10.09
C LYS A 49 -10.15 -12.14 -10.68
N PRO A 50 -10.00 -12.06 -12.02
CA PRO A 50 -9.23 -10.98 -12.63
C PRO A 50 -9.95 -9.64 -12.48
N LEU A 51 -9.21 -8.52 -12.50
CA LEU A 51 -9.77 -7.16 -12.37
C LEU A 51 -10.91 -6.88 -13.36
N SER A 52 -10.85 -7.44 -14.57
CA SER A 52 -11.91 -7.32 -15.58
C SER A 52 -13.26 -7.91 -15.18
N LYS A 53 -13.34 -8.66 -14.07
CA LYS A 53 -14.57 -9.21 -13.49
C LYS A 53 -15.07 -8.42 -12.28
N LEU A 54 -14.42 -7.30 -11.95
CA LEU A 54 -14.89 -6.44 -10.88
C LEU A 54 -16.28 -5.88 -11.23
N PRO A 55 -17.24 -5.86 -10.29
CA PRO A 55 -18.57 -5.27 -10.53
C PRO A 55 -18.47 -3.85 -11.07
N LYS A 56 -19.38 -3.48 -11.98
CA LYS A 56 -19.31 -2.22 -12.73
C LYS A 56 -19.24 -1.02 -11.79
N GLU A 57 -20.04 -1.02 -10.73
CA GLU A 57 -20.14 0.06 -9.75
C GLU A 57 -18.81 0.28 -9.01
N LEU A 58 -18.05 -0.78 -8.78
CA LEU A 58 -16.74 -0.73 -8.13
C LEU A 58 -15.64 -0.34 -9.13
N MET A 59 -15.75 -0.82 -10.38
CA MET A 59 -14.88 -0.41 -11.47
C MET A 59 -15.00 1.08 -11.79
N ASP A 60 -16.22 1.63 -11.75
CA ASP A 60 -16.48 3.05 -11.97
C ASP A 60 -15.74 3.92 -10.93
N GLN A 61 -15.67 3.51 -9.66
CA GLN A 61 -14.90 4.23 -8.64
C GLN A 61 -13.39 4.26 -8.94
N LEU A 62 -12.83 3.15 -9.42
CA LEU A 62 -11.42 3.08 -9.84
C LEU A 62 -11.15 3.99 -11.04
N ILE A 63 -12.07 4.01 -12.01
CA ILE A 63 -12.01 4.91 -13.17
C ILE A 63 -12.08 6.37 -12.73
N GLU A 64 -13.01 6.73 -11.85
CA GLU A 64 -13.15 8.09 -11.31
C GLU A 64 -11.87 8.53 -10.57
N GLN A 65 -11.28 7.64 -9.78
CA GLN A 65 -10.03 7.89 -9.09
C GLN A 65 -8.88 8.16 -10.08
N LEU A 66 -8.73 7.32 -11.12
CA LEU A 66 -7.76 7.54 -12.20
C LEU A 66 -8.00 8.87 -12.93
N LEU A 67 -9.25 9.19 -13.28
CA LEU A 67 -9.60 10.43 -13.98
C LEU A 67 -9.30 11.68 -13.15
N SER A 68 -9.38 11.58 -11.82
CA SER A 68 -8.99 12.65 -10.90
C SER A 68 -7.48 12.91 -10.86
N ASP A 69 -6.67 11.97 -11.37
CA ASP A 69 -5.21 12.01 -11.36
C ASP A 69 -4.64 12.28 -12.75
N ASN A 70 -4.63 13.56 -13.11
CA ASN A 70 -4.05 14.01 -14.38
C ASN A 70 -2.58 13.63 -14.58
N VAL A 71 -1.83 13.36 -13.50
CA VAL A 71 -0.44 12.91 -13.59
C VAL A 71 -0.38 11.44 -13.97
N ALA A 72 -1.21 10.61 -13.34
CA ALA A 72 -1.35 9.19 -13.72
C ALA A 72 -1.86 9.04 -15.16
N LEU A 73 -2.90 9.79 -15.55
CA LEU A 73 -3.42 9.77 -16.93
C LEU A 73 -2.33 10.08 -17.95
N ARG A 74 -1.54 11.13 -17.72
CA ARG A 74 -0.44 11.50 -18.62
C ARG A 74 0.62 10.40 -18.71
N ASP A 75 0.91 9.73 -17.59
CA ASP A 75 1.92 8.68 -17.49
C ASP A 75 1.49 7.35 -18.13
N LEU A 76 0.19 7.19 -18.36
CA LEU A 76 -0.41 5.96 -18.88
C LEU A 76 -1.08 6.15 -20.25
N LYS A 77 -1.08 7.38 -20.80
CA LYS A 77 -1.80 7.79 -22.02
C LYS A 77 -1.56 6.91 -23.25
N ASP A 78 -0.41 6.25 -23.34
CA ASP A 78 -0.01 5.44 -24.49
C ASP A 78 -0.51 3.98 -24.38
N LEU A 79 -1.19 3.63 -23.29
CA LEU A 79 -1.81 2.32 -23.06
C LEU A 79 -3.27 2.30 -23.52
N THR A 80 -3.78 1.10 -23.83
CA THR A 80 -5.23 0.89 -23.97
C THR A 80 -5.93 1.14 -22.64
N THR A 81 -7.22 1.48 -22.65
CA THR A 81 -8.00 1.71 -21.42
C THR A 81 -7.91 0.55 -20.44
N GLU A 82 -8.01 -0.69 -20.92
CA GLU A 82 -7.86 -1.89 -20.09
C GLU A 82 -6.48 -1.95 -19.42
N LYS A 83 -5.40 -1.77 -20.19
CA LYS A 83 -4.03 -1.78 -19.65
C LYS A 83 -3.77 -0.60 -18.72
N MET A 84 -4.37 0.54 -18.98
CA MET A 84 -4.27 1.73 -18.13
C MET A 84 -4.89 1.45 -16.75
N LEU A 85 -6.07 0.84 -16.69
CA LEU A 85 -6.73 0.48 -15.43
C LEU A 85 -5.98 -0.62 -14.68
N GLU A 86 -5.52 -1.66 -15.36
CA GLU A 86 -4.67 -2.71 -14.78
C GLU A 86 -3.39 -2.11 -14.17
N GLU A 87 -2.67 -1.30 -14.94
CA GLU A 87 -1.43 -0.65 -14.50
C GLU A 87 -1.66 0.31 -13.32
N TYR A 88 -2.78 1.05 -13.35
CA TYR A 88 -3.16 1.97 -12.29
C TYR A 88 -3.50 1.23 -11.00
N ALA A 89 -4.40 0.24 -11.07
CA ALA A 89 -4.77 -0.61 -9.94
C ALA A 89 -3.54 -1.31 -9.35
N PHE A 90 -2.69 -1.91 -10.19
CA PHE A 90 -1.45 -2.57 -9.76
C PHE A 90 -0.58 -1.63 -8.93
N CYS A 91 -0.44 -0.38 -9.35
CA CYS A 91 0.41 0.59 -8.66
C CYS A 91 -0.18 1.09 -7.34
N LEU A 92 -1.50 1.07 -7.17
CA LEU A 92 -2.19 1.55 -5.97
C LEU A 92 -2.46 0.44 -4.96
N TYR A 93 -2.79 -0.76 -5.44
CA TYR A 93 -3.44 -1.87 -4.72
C TYR A 93 -2.80 -3.23 -5.09
N GLY A 94 -1.46 -3.26 -5.08
CA GLY A 94 -0.70 -4.42 -5.56
C GLY A 94 -0.37 -5.43 -4.48
N THR A 95 -0.61 -5.11 -3.20
CA THR A 95 -0.30 -5.99 -2.06
C THR A 95 -1.43 -6.98 -1.86
N ALA A 96 -1.10 -8.21 -1.47
CA ALA A 96 -2.11 -9.14 -0.95
C ALA A 96 -2.05 -9.09 0.58
N ASP A 97 -2.94 -8.33 1.21
CA ASP A 97 -2.99 -8.22 2.66
C ASP A 97 -4.42 -8.24 3.23
N SER A 98 -4.54 -7.97 4.53
CA SER A 98 -5.79 -8.08 5.29
C SER A 98 -6.65 -6.81 5.27
N ASP A 99 -6.14 -5.72 4.73
CA ASP A 99 -6.74 -4.38 4.73
C ASP A 99 -7.41 -4.07 3.39
N ALA A 100 -8.50 -4.78 3.12
CA ALA A 100 -9.35 -4.67 1.92
C ALA A 100 -9.36 -3.29 1.23
N ASP A 101 -9.09 -3.25 -0.07
CA ASP A 101 -9.20 -2.05 -0.90
C ASP A 101 -10.63 -1.53 -1.03
N PHE A 102 -11.61 -2.42 -1.14
CA PHE A 102 -13.02 -2.04 -1.02
C PHE A 102 -13.58 -2.49 0.33
N THR A 103 -14.28 -1.58 1.00
CA THR A 103 -14.99 -1.88 2.24
C THR A 103 -16.15 -2.84 2.02
N ASP A 104 -16.74 -3.31 3.12
CA ASP A 104 -17.95 -4.15 3.10
C ASP A 104 -19.16 -3.42 2.46
N SER A 105 -19.15 -2.08 2.52
CA SER A 105 -20.12 -1.20 1.85
C SER A 105 -19.82 -0.98 0.36
N GLY A 106 -18.69 -1.45 -0.14
CA GLY A 106 -18.26 -1.26 -1.53
C GLY A 106 -17.55 0.07 -1.80
N ASP A 107 -17.07 0.78 -0.78
CA ASP A 107 -16.33 2.03 -0.95
C ASP A 107 -14.84 1.76 -1.20
N LEU A 108 -14.28 2.32 -2.27
CA LEU A 108 -12.85 2.25 -2.58
C LEU A 108 -12.03 3.10 -1.60
N LYS A 109 -11.07 2.47 -0.93
CA LYS A 109 -10.10 3.14 -0.06
C LYS A 109 -9.02 3.87 -0.85
N GLY A 110 -8.28 4.73 -0.16
CA GLY A 110 -7.06 5.33 -0.72
C GLY A 110 -5.98 4.29 -0.99
N SER A 111 -4.99 4.66 -1.81
CA SER A 111 -3.91 3.76 -2.21
C SER A 111 -3.16 3.13 -1.02
N GLU A 112 -2.71 1.91 -1.20
CA GLU A 112 -1.84 1.23 -0.25
C GLU A 112 -0.42 1.83 -0.24
N ASN A 113 0.36 1.38 0.74
CA ASN A 113 1.80 1.60 0.79
C ASN A 113 2.60 0.77 -0.21
N PHE A 114 1.92 -0.03 -1.05
CA PHE A 114 2.54 -0.84 -2.09
C PHE A 114 3.51 -0.04 -2.97
N ARG A 115 4.68 -0.60 -3.29
CA ARG A 115 5.56 -0.02 -4.30
C ARG A 115 5.78 -0.99 -5.46
N CYS A 116 5.47 -0.50 -6.66
CA CYS A 116 5.59 -1.26 -7.88
C CYS A 116 7.05 -1.63 -8.25
N GLY A 117 8.01 -0.99 -7.59
CA GLY A 117 9.45 -1.20 -7.70
C GLY A 117 10.23 -0.02 -7.11
N ASP A 118 11.56 -0.11 -7.13
CA ASP A 118 12.43 1.00 -6.75
C ASP A 118 12.21 2.19 -7.66
N ASN A 119 12.18 3.41 -7.11
CA ASN A 119 11.93 4.63 -7.87
C ASN A 119 10.64 4.61 -8.72
N CYS A 120 9.63 3.84 -8.29
CA CYS A 120 8.39 3.67 -9.05
C CYS A 120 7.77 5.02 -9.47
N LYS A 121 7.44 5.15 -10.76
CA LYS A 121 6.83 6.36 -11.32
C LYS A 121 5.52 6.73 -10.62
N CYS A 122 4.77 5.75 -10.12
CA CYS A 122 3.49 6.00 -9.47
C CYS A 122 3.60 6.87 -8.22
N LEU A 123 4.78 6.98 -7.58
CA LEU A 123 4.97 7.85 -6.42
C LEU A 123 4.79 9.35 -6.71
N ARG A 124 4.65 9.74 -7.99
CA ARG A 124 4.30 11.12 -8.40
C ARG A 124 2.82 11.32 -8.69
N TRP A 125 2.03 10.25 -8.69
CA TRP A 125 0.58 10.30 -8.90
C TRP A 125 -0.07 10.90 -7.65
N LYS A 126 -1.05 11.78 -7.82
CA LYS A 126 -1.75 12.46 -6.72
C LYS A 126 -2.51 11.49 -5.82
N THR A 127 -3.00 10.41 -6.41
CA THR A 127 -3.77 9.33 -5.77
C THR A 127 -2.88 8.31 -5.08
N LYS A 128 -1.60 8.22 -5.45
CA LYS A 128 -0.63 7.37 -4.76
C LYS A 128 -0.03 8.09 -3.56
N LYS A 129 -0.50 7.76 -2.36
CA LYS A 129 0.00 8.29 -1.09
C LYS A 129 0.56 7.17 -0.25
N VAL A 130 1.87 7.19 -0.02
CA VAL A 130 2.50 6.32 0.98
C VAL A 130 2.35 6.99 2.34
N LEU A 131 1.60 6.36 3.24
CA LEU A 131 1.22 6.91 4.53
C LEU A 131 1.80 6.10 5.69
N ILE A 132 2.29 6.82 6.69
CA ILE A 132 2.62 6.28 8.00
C ILE A 132 2.02 7.20 9.07
N ASN A 133 1.16 6.67 9.93
CA ASN A 133 0.47 7.47 10.97
C ASN A 133 -0.18 8.75 10.40
N ASN A 134 -0.88 8.63 9.26
CA ASN A 134 -1.50 9.75 8.53
C ASN A 134 -0.52 10.83 8.02
N LYS A 135 0.79 10.55 8.01
CA LYS A 135 1.81 11.40 7.40
C LYS A 135 2.22 10.83 6.05
N HIS A 136 2.20 11.68 5.03
CA HIS A 136 2.66 11.33 3.69
C HIS A 136 4.19 11.29 3.62
N LEU A 137 4.74 10.17 3.17
CA LEU A 137 6.16 10.03 2.86
C LEU A 137 6.41 10.51 1.43
N THR A 138 7.18 11.59 1.29
CA THR A 138 7.61 12.06 -0.02
C THR A 138 8.55 11.06 -0.67
N ARG A 139 8.68 11.10 -2.00
CA ARG A 139 9.63 10.27 -2.74
C ARG A 139 11.07 10.38 -2.20
N HIS A 140 11.49 11.57 -1.80
CA HIS A 140 12.83 11.76 -1.21
C HIS A 140 12.99 11.02 0.13
N LYS A 141 11.98 11.09 1.02
CA LYS A 141 11.98 10.35 2.29
C LYS A 141 11.97 8.84 2.08
N ILE A 142 11.21 8.36 1.09
CA ILE A 142 11.19 6.95 0.69
C ILE A 142 12.58 6.52 0.22
N ASN A 143 13.23 7.31 -0.64
CA ASN A 143 14.57 6.99 -1.14
C ASN A 143 15.63 6.96 -0.02
N ILE A 144 15.54 7.88 0.95
CA ILE A 144 16.42 7.85 2.14
C ILE A 144 16.14 6.59 2.98
N LEU A 145 14.88 6.23 3.18
CA LEU A 145 14.49 5.00 3.89
C LEU A 145 15.03 3.74 3.21
N ASP A 146 14.99 3.67 1.87
CA ASP A 146 15.62 2.59 1.10
C ASP A 146 17.14 2.55 1.31
N ALA A 147 17.82 3.70 1.29
CA ALA A 147 19.27 3.74 1.51
C ALA A 147 19.67 3.32 2.93
N ILE A 148 18.82 3.63 3.93
CA ILE A 148 19.01 3.15 5.30
C ILE A 148 18.82 1.63 5.38
N SER A 149 17.86 1.06 4.64
CA SER A 149 17.58 -0.38 4.68
C SER A 149 18.67 -1.22 4.03
N THR A 150 19.44 -0.67 3.09
CA THR A 150 20.61 -1.34 2.48
C THR A 150 21.85 -1.37 3.38
N GLY A 151 21.80 -0.75 4.58
CA GLY A 151 22.91 -0.75 5.54
C GLY A 151 24.05 0.21 5.21
N LEU A 152 23.82 1.19 4.33
CA LEU A 152 24.80 2.25 4.06
C LEU A 152 25.04 3.11 5.31
N THR A 153 26.26 3.60 5.46
CA THR A 153 26.61 4.59 6.48
C THR A 153 26.01 5.96 6.17
N ASP A 154 25.85 6.80 7.18
CA ASP A 154 25.29 8.15 6.99
C ASP A 154 26.11 8.98 6.00
N LYS A 155 27.44 8.81 5.99
CA LYS A 155 28.32 9.44 5.02
C LYS A 155 28.05 8.97 3.59
N GLU A 156 27.94 7.67 3.35
CA GLU A 156 27.64 7.11 2.02
C GLU A 156 26.24 7.54 1.53
N ILE A 157 25.26 7.61 2.43
CA ILE A 157 23.91 8.08 2.09
C ILE A 157 23.95 9.57 1.72
N ALA A 158 24.64 10.40 2.51
CA ALA A 158 24.77 11.83 2.25
C ALA A 158 25.45 12.09 0.90
N GLU A 159 26.53 11.36 0.60
CA GLU A 159 27.22 11.39 -0.70
C GLU A 159 26.29 10.96 -1.84
N LYS A 160 25.55 9.84 -1.68
CA LYS A 160 24.62 9.31 -2.69
C LYS A 160 23.51 10.30 -3.08
N PHE A 161 23.04 11.11 -2.13
CA PHE A 161 21.99 12.10 -2.37
C PHE A 161 22.51 13.52 -2.60
N HIS A 162 23.84 13.72 -2.62
CA HIS A 162 24.49 15.03 -2.75
C HIS A 162 23.99 16.05 -1.70
N ILE A 163 23.86 15.61 -0.44
CA ILE A 163 23.45 16.44 0.70
C ILE A 163 24.51 16.39 1.81
N SER A 164 24.45 17.32 2.76
CA SER A 164 25.31 17.25 3.95
C SER A 164 24.82 16.16 4.92
N GLU A 165 25.73 15.59 5.72
CA GLU A 165 25.35 14.66 6.82
C GLU A 165 24.36 15.31 7.80
N SER A 166 24.47 16.63 8.04
CA SER A 166 23.52 17.38 8.86
C SER A 166 22.10 17.41 8.25
N THR A 167 22.01 17.61 6.94
CA THR A 167 20.74 17.55 6.18
C THR A 167 20.16 16.13 6.25
N LEU A 168 20.99 15.09 6.08
CA LEU A 168 20.56 13.70 6.23
C LEU A 168 20.02 13.43 7.64
N ASN A 169 20.71 13.89 8.68
CA ASN A 169 20.28 13.75 10.07
C ASN A 169 18.90 14.38 10.32
N THR A 170 18.63 15.52 9.67
CA THR A 170 17.30 16.15 9.71
C THR A 170 16.23 15.23 9.10
N HIS A 171 16.48 14.67 7.91
CA HIS A 171 15.55 13.73 7.29
C HIS A 171 15.34 12.45 8.09
N LYS A 172 16.41 11.90 8.69
CA LYS A 172 16.35 10.74 9.58
C LYS A 172 15.51 11.02 10.81
N LYS A 173 15.70 12.18 11.45
CA LYS A 173 14.89 12.61 12.59
C LYS A 173 13.41 12.67 12.24
N GLU A 174 13.07 13.28 11.11
CA GLU A 174 11.67 13.34 10.66
C GLU A 174 11.09 11.95 10.36
N LEU A 175 11.88 11.04 9.76
CA LEU A 175 11.48 9.64 9.56
C LEU A 175 11.23 8.96 10.91
N PHE A 176 12.12 9.12 11.88
CA PHE A 176 11.95 8.54 13.22
C PHE A 176 10.70 9.06 13.91
N ASP A 177 10.41 10.36 13.79
CA ASP A 177 9.21 10.98 14.33
C ASP A 177 7.94 10.46 13.64
N TYR A 178 7.94 10.38 12.31
CA TYR A 178 6.79 9.89 11.53
C TYR A 178 6.48 8.43 11.86
N PHE A 179 7.51 7.60 12.02
CA PHE A 179 7.39 6.20 12.39
C PHE A 179 7.22 5.99 13.89
N LYS A 180 7.46 6.99 14.74
CA LYS A 180 7.48 6.88 16.21
C LYS A 180 8.46 5.80 16.70
N VAL A 181 9.72 5.89 16.25
CA VAL A 181 10.79 4.93 16.54
C VAL A 181 12.05 5.66 17.00
N LYS A 182 12.99 4.95 17.61
CA LYS A 182 14.24 5.53 18.15
C LYS A 182 15.51 5.03 17.47
N SER A 183 15.39 4.08 16.54
CA SER A 183 16.54 3.51 15.85
C SER A 183 16.23 3.14 14.40
N SER A 184 17.28 3.05 13.57
CA SER A 184 17.16 2.58 12.18
C SER A 184 16.62 1.15 12.09
N ARG A 185 16.96 0.27 13.05
CA ARG A 185 16.44 -1.10 13.07
C ARG A 185 14.92 -1.14 13.29
N GLU A 186 14.42 -0.35 14.24
CA GLU A 186 12.98 -0.20 14.46
C GLU A 186 12.28 0.45 13.26
N LEU A 187 12.92 1.46 12.65
CA LEU A 187 12.42 2.11 11.43
C LEU A 187 12.21 1.09 10.30
N ILE A 188 13.25 0.29 9.99
CA ILE A 188 13.20 -0.74 8.94
C ILE A 188 12.12 -1.77 9.27
N SER A 189 12.11 -2.31 10.49
CA SER A 189 11.12 -3.31 10.92
C SER A 189 9.69 -2.79 10.75
N LYS A 190 9.44 -1.54 11.13
CA LYS A 190 8.11 -0.93 11.03
C LYS A 190 7.72 -0.59 9.59
N ALA A 191 8.67 -0.19 8.76
CA ALA A 191 8.45 0.06 7.34
C ALA A 191 8.08 -1.22 6.57
N ILE A 192 8.72 -2.35 6.90
CA ILE A 192 8.36 -3.67 6.37
C ILE A 192 6.94 -4.05 6.81
N LYS A 193 6.62 -3.95 8.11
CA LYS A 193 5.26 -4.22 8.64
C LYS A 193 4.16 -3.33 8.07
N LYS A 194 4.53 -2.25 7.39
CA LYS A 194 3.61 -1.29 6.77
C LYS A 194 3.66 -1.35 5.24
N ASN A 195 4.29 -2.38 4.67
CA ASN A 195 4.42 -2.63 3.23
C ASN A 195 5.09 -1.49 2.45
N ILE A 196 5.82 -0.60 3.15
CA ILE A 196 6.58 0.50 2.55
C ILE A 196 7.90 -0.03 1.99
N LEU A 197 8.64 -0.80 2.80
CA LEU A 197 9.79 -1.59 2.35
C LEU A 197 9.29 -3.01 2.03
N GLN A 198 9.75 -3.57 0.93
CA GLN A 198 9.32 -4.87 0.40
C GLN A 198 10.53 -5.70 -0.01
#